data_AF-A0A5B9E0H5-F1
#
_entry.id   AF-A0A5B9E0H5-F1
#
_cell.length_a   1.000
_cell.length_b   1.000
_cell.length_c   1.000
_cell.angle_alpha   90.00
_cell.angle_beta   90.00
_cell.angle_gamma   90.00
#
_symmetry.space_group_name_H-M   'P 1'
#
loop_
_entity.id
_entity.type
_entity.pdbx_description
1 polymer ?
#
loop_
_entity_poly.entity_id
_entity_poly.type
_entity_poly.pdbx_seq_one_letter_code
_entity_poly.pdbx_strand_id
1 'polypeptide(L)'
;MKPRHQCVLWIIIVLMIGGLGMSRPARAALLPTVTCANPTINNVQFGAVDLTTATVPISGSIAWSCTSAGVAGLLLAPQANITMCLSLNAGTGGTQLNPRLLSNGSSTLQYQLFTDSGHAIIWSSTATTTPLMIQVSIPATLLFSNTQTGSTPFYAQLPGGQTTATTGAYSSTLIASVIGSYTTSQNTPIATCTGGLRSALGVPRSRYPPR
;
A
#
# COMPACT_ATOMS: atom_id res chain seq x y z
N MET A 1 -47.59 -20.73 54.35
CA MET A 1 -47.18 -20.76 52.93
C MET A 1 -46.15 -19.66 52.67
N LYS A 2 -45.00 -20.03 52.08
CA LYS A 2 -44.07 -19.23 51.25
C LYS A 2 -43.47 -17.91 51.80
N PRO A 3 -42.21 -17.97 52.27
CA PRO A 3 -41.24 -16.88 52.01
C PRO A 3 -39.95 -17.37 51.31
N ARG A 4 -39.70 -18.69 51.27
CA ARG A 4 -38.44 -19.25 50.75
C ARG A 4 -38.26 -19.09 49.23
N HIS A 5 -39.34 -19.10 48.46
CA HIS A 5 -39.25 -18.95 47.00
C HIS A 5 -39.14 -17.48 46.55
N GLN A 6 -39.62 -16.54 47.37
CA GLN A 6 -39.52 -15.10 47.07
C GLN A 6 -38.05 -14.65 47.12
N CYS A 7 -37.31 -15.10 48.14
CA CYS A 7 -35.90 -14.76 48.34
C CYS A 7 -35.00 -15.28 47.21
N VAL A 8 -35.23 -16.52 46.77
CA VAL A 8 -34.47 -17.13 45.67
C VAL A 8 -34.74 -16.43 44.33
N LEU A 9 -35.98 -15.99 44.08
CA LEU A 9 -36.34 -15.26 42.86
C LEU A 9 -35.65 -13.88 42.79
N TRP A 10 -35.56 -13.15 43.90
CA TRP A 10 -34.88 -11.86 43.97
C TRP A 10 -33.36 -11.99 43.77
N ILE A 11 -32.74 -13.05 44.29
CA ILE A 11 -31.30 -13.32 44.08
C ILE A 11 -31.00 -13.61 42.60
N ILE A 12 -31.86 -14.38 41.92
CA ILE A 12 -31.68 -14.69 40.48
C ILE A 12 -31.87 -13.43 39.63
N ILE A 13 -32.83 -12.56 39.97
CA ILE A 13 -33.06 -11.29 39.25
C ILE A 13 -31.87 -10.34 39.42
N VAL A 14 -31.28 -10.24 40.62
CA VAL A 14 -30.08 -9.42 40.86
C VAL A 14 -28.85 -9.97 40.10
N LEU A 15 -28.70 -11.29 40.00
CA LEU A 15 -27.64 -11.93 39.20
C LEU A 15 -27.82 -11.73 37.69
N MET A 16 -29.05 -11.77 37.19
CA MET A 16 -29.36 -11.53 35.76
C MET A 16 -29.17 -10.05 35.36
N ILE A 17 -29.46 -9.10 36.25
CA ILE A 17 -29.25 -7.66 36.01
C ILE A 17 -27.77 -7.29 36.18
N GLY A 18 -27.03 -7.94 37.09
CA GLY A 18 -25.58 -7.74 37.25
C GLY A 18 -24.71 -8.32 36.13
N GLY A 19 -25.19 -9.35 35.42
CA GLY A 19 -24.45 -10.02 34.33
C GLY A 19 -24.41 -9.28 32.99
N LEU A 20 -25.33 -8.32 32.76
CA LEU A 20 -25.44 -7.59 31.49
C LEU A 20 -24.60 -6.29 31.46
N GLY A 21 -23.94 -5.93 32.57
CA GLY A 21 -23.20 -4.66 32.73
C GLY A 21 -21.70 -4.74 32.47
N MET A 22 -21.12 -5.92 32.29
CA MET A 22 -19.71 -6.04 31.87
C MET A 22 -19.60 -5.79 30.37
N SER A 23 -19.77 -4.52 29.98
CA SER A 23 -19.21 -4.03 28.74
C SER A 23 -17.73 -4.42 28.71
N ARG A 24 -17.40 -5.35 27.80
CA ARG A 24 -16.02 -5.81 27.59
C ARG A 24 -15.16 -4.55 27.40
N PRO A 25 -14.20 -4.23 28.30
CA PRO A 25 -13.26 -3.16 27.98
C PRO A 25 -12.58 -3.57 26.67
N ALA A 26 -12.65 -2.67 25.69
CA ALA A 26 -12.11 -2.88 24.37
C ALA A 26 -10.67 -3.39 24.47
N ARG A 27 -10.44 -4.67 24.15
CA ARG A 27 -9.11 -5.27 24.01
C ARG A 27 -8.38 -4.77 22.75
N ALA A 28 -8.57 -3.50 22.39
CA ALA A 28 -8.26 -2.98 21.05
C ALA A 28 -7.02 -2.08 20.97
N ALA A 29 -6.26 -1.84 22.05
CA ALA A 29 -5.26 -0.75 22.06
C ALA A 29 -3.80 -1.13 22.35
N LEU A 30 -3.41 -2.43 22.33
CA LEU A 30 -2.03 -2.84 22.66
C LEU A 30 -1.21 -3.38 21.47
N LEU A 31 -1.79 -3.46 20.28
CA LEU A 31 -1.07 -3.91 19.09
C LEU A 31 -0.51 -2.72 18.31
N PRO A 32 0.72 -2.81 17.78
CA PRO A 32 1.27 -1.78 16.91
C PRO A 32 0.41 -1.66 15.65
N THR A 33 -0.05 -0.44 15.39
CA THR A 33 -0.69 -0.01 14.14
C THR A 33 0.38 0.51 13.20
N VAL A 34 0.34 0.09 11.94
CA VAL A 34 1.23 0.59 10.89
C VAL A 34 0.41 1.37 9.87
N THR A 35 0.92 2.53 9.50
CA THR A 35 0.37 3.38 8.44
C THR A 35 1.50 3.79 7.52
N CYS A 36 1.32 3.65 6.21
CA CYS A 36 2.25 4.24 5.24
C CYS A 36 1.52 5.25 4.38
N ALA A 37 2.18 6.39 4.16
CA ALA A 37 1.66 7.42 3.28
C ALA A 37 1.76 6.97 1.82
N ASN A 38 0.95 7.60 0.96
CA ASN A 38 1.08 7.38 -0.47
C ASN A 38 2.47 7.87 -0.92
N PRO A 39 3.23 7.06 -1.66
CA PRO A 39 4.61 7.39 -2.03
C PRO A 39 4.66 8.58 -2.99
N THR A 40 5.77 9.30 -2.95
CA THR A 40 6.06 10.38 -3.89
C THR A 40 7.00 9.86 -4.97
N ILE A 41 6.63 10.06 -6.23
CA ILE A 41 7.44 9.67 -7.38
C ILE A 41 8.20 10.90 -7.88
N ASN A 42 9.52 10.77 -8.01
CA ASN A 42 10.31 11.82 -8.66
C ASN A 42 10.04 11.81 -10.17
N ASN A 43 9.83 13.00 -10.74
CA ASN A 43 9.59 13.12 -12.17
C ASN A 43 10.78 12.59 -12.97
N VAL A 44 10.50 11.84 -14.01
CA VAL A 44 11.48 11.22 -14.89
C VAL A 44 11.43 11.91 -16.25
N GLN A 45 12.59 12.30 -16.78
CA GLN A 45 12.70 13.03 -18.04
C GLN A 45 13.68 12.31 -18.97
N PHE A 46 13.20 11.90 -20.15
CA PHE A 46 14.05 11.33 -21.20
C PHE A 46 14.94 12.38 -21.88
N GLY A 47 14.62 13.67 -21.74
CA GLY A 47 15.36 14.76 -22.37
C GLY A 47 15.05 14.89 -23.87
N ALA A 48 15.95 15.55 -24.60
CA ALA A 48 15.89 15.59 -26.06
C ALA A 48 16.37 14.26 -26.63
N VAL A 49 15.48 13.55 -27.33
CA VAL A 49 15.75 12.21 -27.87
C VAL A 49 15.56 12.22 -29.39
N ASP A 50 16.50 11.61 -30.10
CA ASP A 50 16.32 11.24 -31.50
C ASP A 50 15.64 9.88 -31.58
N LEU A 51 14.39 9.88 -32.03
CA LEU A 51 13.55 8.68 -32.09
C LEU A 51 13.97 7.69 -33.18
N THR A 52 14.92 8.04 -34.05
CA THR A 52 15.50 7.13 -35.05
C THR A 52 16.61 6.25 -34.46
N THR A 53 17.12 6.62 -33.28
CA THR A 53 18.26 5.96 -32.63
C THR A 53 17.82 4.81 -31.72
N ALA A 54 18.78 4.22 -31.01
CA ALA A 54 18.53 3.14 -30.08
C ALA A 54 17.68 3.60 -28.87
N THR A 55 17.07 2.62 -28.21
CA THR A 55 16.26 2.78 -27.01
C THR A 55 16.96 3.57 -25.90
N VAL A 56 16.23 4.50 -25.26
CA VAL A 56 16.74 5.36 -24.19
C VAL A 56 16.25 4.87 -22.82
N PRO A 57 17.13 4.29 -21.97
CA PRO A 57 16.82 3.97 -20.59
C PRO A 57 17.15 5.13 -19.64
N ILE A 58 16.32 5.34 -18.64
CA ILE A 58 16.56 6.28 -17.53
C ILE A 58 16.05 5.67 -16.22
N SER A 59 16.61 6.09 -15.10
CA SER A 59 16.14 5.67 -13.78
C SER A 59 15.44 6.81 -13.06
N GLY A 60 14.46 6.46 -12.25
CA GLY A 60 13.81 7.34 -11.31
C GLY A 60 13.81 6.72 -9.92
N SER A 61 13.28 7.45 -8.95
CA SER A 61 13.17 6.97 -7.58
C SER A 61 11.83 7.31 -6.96
N ILE A 62 11.39 6.45 -6.06
CA ILE A 62 10.15 6.60 -5.31
C ILE A 62 10.52 6.78 -3.85
N ALA A 63 10.10 7.90 -3.26
CA ALA A 63 10.21 8.14 -1.84
C ALA A 63 8.99 7.57 -1.10
N TRP A 64 9.23 6.84 -0.02
CA TRP A 64 8.19 6.24 0.80
C TRP A 64 8.42 6.51 2.28
N SER A 65 7.33 6.48 3.06
CA SER A 65 7.34 6.69 4.51
C SER A 65 6.29 5.80 5.17
N CYS A 66 6.71 5.03 6.17
CA CYS A 66 5.86 4.17 6.99
C CYS A 66 6.09 4.49 8.47
N THR A 67 4.99 4.58 9.22
CA THR A 67 5.02 4.83 10.66
C THR A 67 4.34 3.69 11.39
N SER A 68 5.03 3.12 12.37
CA SER A 68 4.46 2.19 13.36
C SER A 68 4.18 2.93 14.67
N ALA A 69 2.99 2.79 15.23
CA ALA A 69 2.60 3.37 16.51
C ALA A 69 1.84 2.34 17.36
N GLY A 70 2.12 2.26 18.66
CA GLY A 70 1.41 1.40 19.59
C GLY A 70 2.11 1.31 20.93
N VAL A 71 1.33 1.14 22.00
CA VAL A 71 1.86 0.88 23.35
C VAL A 71 2.18 -0.61 23.48
N ALA A 72 3.31 -0.97 24.08
CA ALA A 72 3.81 -2.34 24.24
C ALA A 72 4.37 -3.04 22.98
N GLY A 73 4.70 -2.28 21.92
CA GLY A 73 5.33 -2.83 20.71
C GLY A 73 6.57 -3.68 21.01
N LEU A 74 7.51 -3.19 21.85
CA LEU A 74 8.73 -3.94 22.19
C LEU A 74 8.47 -5.27 22.92
N LEU A 75 7.38 -5.37 23.68
CA LEU A 75 7.08 -6.55 24.52
C LEU A 75 6.40 -7.67 23.74
N LEU A 76 5.62 -7.32 22.70
CA LEU A 76 4.78 -8.27 21.97
C LEU A 76 5.22 -8.47 20.51
N ALA A 77 5.86 -7.47 19.91
CA ALA A 77 6.29 -7.48 18.51
C ALA A 77 7.46 -6.49 18.33
N PRO A 78 8.72 -6.88 18.63
CA PRO A 78 9.87 -5.96 18.66
C PRO A 78 10.19 -5.30 17.30
N GLN A 79 9.60 -5.80 16.22
CA GLN A 79 9.75 -5.27 14.88
C GLN A 79 8.45 -5.47 14.09
N ALA A 80 8.05 -4.44 13.35
CA ALA A 80 7.01 -4.53 12.33
C ALA A 80 7.66 -4.75 10.96
N ASN A 81 7.48 -5.94 10.38
CA ASN A 81 7.89 -6.24 9.01
C ASN A 81 6.74 -5.98 8.05
N ILE A 82 6.99 -5.15 7.05
CA ILE A 82 5.98 -4.60 6.16
C ILE A 82 6.36 -4.89 4.72
N THR A 83 5.40 -5.33 3.92
CA THR A 83 5.53 -5.41 2.46
C THR A 83 4.57 -4.42 1.82
N MET A 84 5.11 -3.39 1.16
CA MET A 84 4.33 -2.42 0.39
C MET A 84 4.25 -2.87 -1.07
N CYS A 85 3.04 -2.79 -1.63
CA CYS A 85 2.79 -3.08 -3.03
C CYS A 85 2.34 -1.81 -3.74
N LEU A 86 3.21 -1.27 -4.58
CA LEU A 86 2.95 -0.05 -5.31
C LEU A 86 2.45 -0.40 -6.71
N SER A 87 1.24 0.04 -7.00
CA SER A 87 0.65 -0.04 -8.34
C SER A 87 0.71 1.31 -9.03
N LEU A 88 0.80 1.29 -10.35
CA LEU A 88 0.67 2.47 -11.20
C LEU A 88 -0.58 2.38 -12.08
N ASN A 89 -1.28 3.49 -12.23
CA ASN A 89 -2.29 3.65 -13.29
C ASN A 89 -1.62 3.73 -14.68
N ALA A 90 -2.39 3.76 -15.77
CA ALA A 90 -1.88 3.85 -17.15
C ALA A 90 -1.10 5.14 -17.46
N GLY A 91 -1.40 6.22 -16.75
CA GLY A 91 -0.93 7.57 -17.05
C GLY A 91 -1.98 8.38 -17.81
N THR A 92 -1.72 9.67 -18.07
CA THR A 92 -2.64 10.55 -18.80
C THR A 92 -2.46 10.51 -20.32
N GLY A 93 -1.38 9.92 -20.83
CA GLY A 93 -1.14 9.81 -22.27
C GLY A 93 -1.90 8.67 -22.96
N GLY A 94 -2.58 7.80 -22.20
CA GLY A 94 -3.39 6.71 -22.73
C GLY A 94 -3.98 5.83 -21.63
N THR A 95 -4.70 4.76 -22.01
CA THR A 95 -5.33 3.82 -21.06
C THR A 95 -4.60 2.48 -20.94
N GLN A 96 -3.53 2.29 -21.73
CA GLN A 96 -2.76 1.06 -21.81
C GLN A 96 -1.67 1.00 -20.72
N LEU A 97 -1.44 -0.19 -20.16
CA LEU A 97 -0.35 -0.45 -19.21
C LEU A 97 0.90 -1.01 -19.88
N ASN A 98 0.77 -1.56 -21.09
CA ASN A 98 1.87 -2.08 -21.88
C ASN A 98 1.56 -2.06 -23.39
N PRO A 99 2.29 -1.26 -24.18
CA PRO A 99 3.16 -0.15 -23.76
C PRO A 99 2.34 0.97 -23.11
N ARG A 100 2.99 1.86 -22.36
CA ARG A 100 2.37 3.09 -21.85
C ARG A 100 2.60 4.21 -22.86
N LEU A 101 1.78 5.26 -22.79
CA LEU A 101 1.83 6.37 -23.73
C LEU A 101 2.17 7.71 -23.04
N LEU A 102 3.11 8.43 -23.62
CA LEU A 102 3.27 9.87 -23.50
C LEU A 102 2.45 10.53 -24.61
N SER A 103 1.84 11.69 -24.36
CA SER A 103 1.03 12.39 -25.35
C SER A 103 1.52 13.82 -25.59
N ASN A 104 1.31 14.25 -26.84
CA ASN A 104 1.42 15.63 -27.31
C ASN A 104 0.26 15.89 -28.29
N GLY A 105 -0.83 16.47 -27.80
CA GLY A 105 -2.07 16.60 -28.57
C GLY A 105 -2.60 15.22 -29.01
N SER A 106 -2.76 15.01 -30.31
CA SER A 106 -3.16 13.73 -30.90
C SER A 106 -2.00 12.76 -31.15
N SER A 107 -0.74 13.23 -31.02
CA SER A 107 0.45 12.40 -31.22
C SER A 107 0.84 11.70 -29.92
N THR A 108 1.37 10.48 -30.00
CA THR A 108 1.81 9.71 -28.83
C THR A 108 3.20 9.10 -29.02
N LEU A 109 3.87 8.85 -27.89
CA LEU A 109 5.10 8.07 -27.81
C LEU A 109 4.91 6.93 -26.81
N GLN A 110 5.35 5.74 -27.19
CA GLN A 110 5.38 4.56 -26.36
C GLN A 110 6.57 4.62 -25.41
N TYR A 111 6.34 4.28 -24.15
CA TYR A 111 7.37 4.08 -23.15
C TYR A 111 6.94 2.96 -22.21
N GLN A 112 7.85 2.51 -21.35
CA GLN A 112 7.51 1.57 -20.29
C GLN A 112 8.31 1.82 -19.02
N LEU A 113 7.75 1.40 -17.89
CA LEU A 113 8.35 1.42 -16.57
C LEU A 113 8.60 -0.01 -16.09
N PHE A 114 9.70 -0.22 -15.39
CA PHE A 114 10.20 -1.51 -14.96
C PHE A 114 10.68 -1.44 -13.50
N THR A 115 10.59 -2.58 -12.82
CA THR A 115 11.03 -2.70 -11.41
C THR A 115 12.49 -3.11 -11.29
N ASP A 116 13.12 -3.56 -12.38
CA ASP A 116 14.51 -4.00 -12.43
C ASP A 116 15.34 -3.24 -13.48
N SER A 117 16.64 -3.15 -13.25
CA SER A 117 17.57 -2.43 -14.13
C SER A 117 17.77 -3.09 -15.50
N GLY A 118 17.42 -4.38 -15.61
CA GLY A 118 17.47 -5.13 -16.86
C GLY A 118 16.26 -4.90 -17.77
N HIS A 119 15.25 -4.14 -17.29
CA HIS A 119 14.01 -3.90 -18.01
C HIS A 119 13.27 -5.19 -18.38
N ALA A 120 13.33 -6.20 -17.51
CA ALA A 120 12.69 -7.49 -17.73
C ALA A 120 11.28 -7.57 -17.14
N ILE A 121 11.02 -6.83 -16.05
CA ILE A 121 9.80 -6.91 -15.27
C ILE A 121 9.06 -5.57 -15.37
N ILE A 122 8.00 -5.56 -16.17
CA ILE A 122 7.14 -4.38 -16.35
C ILE A 122 6.49 -4.03 -15.02
N TRP A 123 6.60 -2.77 -14.59
CA TRP A 123 5.90 -2.25 -13.44
C TRP A 123 4.45 -1.92 -13.79
N SER A 124 3.54 -2.80 -13.35
CA SER A 124 2.12 -2.69 -13.65
C SER A 124 1.25 -2.65 -12.40
N SER A 125 -0.07 -2.64 -12.62
CA SER A 125 -1.06 -2.69 -11.55
C SER A 125 -1.20 -4.09 -10.95
N THR A 126 -1.79 -4.18 -9.76
CA THR A 126 -2.05 -5.46 -9.07
C THR A 126 -3.00 -6.39 -9.84
N ALA A 127 -3.76 -5.87 -10.82
CA ALA A 127 -4.59 -6.68 -11.71
C ALA A 127 -3.77 -7.45 -12.76
N THR A 128 -2.55 -6.99 -13.05
CA THR A 128 -1.61 -7.56 -14.02
C THR A 128 -0.29 -7.85 -13.30
N THR A 129 -0.37 -8.74 -12.30
CA THR A 129 0.68 -9.57 -11.66
C THR A 129 2.02 -8.98 -11.17
N THR A 130 2.47 -7.78 -11.55
CA THR A 130 3.83 -7.25 -11.26
C THR A 130 3.84 -5.86 -10.62
N PRO A 131 3.28 -5.69 -9.39
CA PRO A 131 3.49 -4.46 -8.63
C PRO A 131 4.95 -4.33 -8.17
N LEU A 132 5.39 -3.10 -7.91
CA LEU A 132 6.68 -2.87 -7.26
C LEU A 132 6.55 -3.21 -5.77
N MET A 133 7.40 -4.13 -5.31
CA MET A 133 7.42 -4.60 -3.93
C MET A 133 8.51 -3.88 -3.14
N ILE A 134 8.16 -3.36 -1.97
CA ILE A 134 9.11 -2.73 -1.04
C ILE A 134 8.96 -3.36 0.33
N GLN A 135 10.03 -3.99 0.81
CA GLN A 135 10.08 -4.60 2.14
C GLN A 135 10.72 -3.62 3.13
N VAL A 136 10.04 -3.38 4.25
CA VAL A 136 10.48 -2.44 5.28
C VAL A 136 10.36 -3.08 6.64
N SER A 137 11.41 -2.97 7.44
CA SER A 137 11.40 -3.38 8.85
C SER A 137 11.44 -2.12 9.72
N ILE A 138 10.43 -1.93 10.55
CA ILE A 138 10.34 -0.80 11.48
C ILE A 138 10.55 -1.33 12.91
N PRO A 139 11.61 -0.91 13.62
CA PRO A 139 11.79 -1.27 15.01
C PRO A 139 10.63 -0.75 15.87
N ALA A 140 10.08 -1.60 16.72
CA ALA A 140 9.05 -1.18 17.65
C ALA A 140 9.68 -0.35 18.78
N THR A 141 8.94 0.63 19.29
CA THR A 141 9.30 1.34 20.52
C THR A 141 8.22 1.13 21.58
N LEU A 142 8.56 1.33 22.84
CA LEU A 142 7.66 1.06 23.97
C LEU A 142 6.51 2.06 24.08
N LEU A 143 6.74 3.33 23.73
CA LEU A 143 5.84 4.45 24.02
C LEU A 143 5.68 5.46 22.86
N PHE A 144 6.45 5.35 21.79
CA PHE A 144 6.50 6.34 20.71
C PHE A 144 6.23 5.73 19.33
N SER A 145 5.81 6.57 18.39
CA SER A 145 5.79 6.22 16.97
C SER A 145 7.22 6.16 16.43
N ASN A 146 7.51 5.17 15.58
CA ASN A 146 8.73 5.11 14.79
C ASN A 146 8.35 5.26 13.31
N THR A 147 9.00 6.20 12.63
CA THR A 147 8.81 6.45 11.21
C THR A 147 10.07 6.03 10.46
N GLN A 148 9.91 5.15 9.48
CA GLN A 148 10.95 4.83 8.53
C GLN A 148 10.64 5.39 7.15
N THR A 149 11.66 5.99 6.55
CA THR A 149 11.63 6.54 5.21
C THR A 149 12.70 5.86 4.35
N GLY A 150 12.47 5.79 3.06
CA GLY A 150 13.48 5.31 2.13
C GLY A 150 13.17 5.68 0.68
N SER A 151 14.07 5.26 -0.20
CA SER A 151 14.00 5.50 -1.63
C SER A 151 14.20 4.19 -2.39
N THR A 152 13.31 3.90 -3.32
CA THR A 152 13.39 2.69 -4.17
C THR A 152 13.50 3.11 -5.64
N PRO A 153 14.50 2.61 -6.39
CA PRO A 153 14.64 2.94 -7.80
C PRO A 153 13.57 2.25 -8.65
N PHE A 154 13.25 2.87 -9.78
CA PHE A 154 12.52 2.26 -10.89
C PHE A 154 13.18 2.67 -12.19
N TYR A 155 12.87 1.95 -13.27
CA TYR A 155 13.57 2.12 -14.55
C TYR A 155 12.54 2.41 -15.64
N ALA A 156 12.78 3.44 -16.43
CA ALA A 156 11.92 3.83 -17.53
C ALA A 156 12.67 3.67 -18.84
N GLN A 157 11.95 3.28 -19.88
CA GLN A 157 12.53 3.04 -21.19
C GLN A 157 11.65 3.64 -22.27
N LEU A 158 12.27 4.41 -23.16
CA LEU A 158 11.67 4.93 -24.37
C LEU A 158 12.25 4.17 -25.56
N PRO A 159 11.50 3.24 -26.18
CA PRO A 159 11.95 2.52 -27.37
C PRO A 159 12.29 3.49 -28.51
N GLY A 160 13.38 3.20 -29.20
CA GLY A 160 13.68 3.83 -30.48
C GLY A 160 12.75 3.36 -31.60
N GLY A 161 12.91 3.90 -32.80
CA GLY A 161 12.14 3.53 -33.99
C GLY A 161 10.74 4.14 -34.07
N GLN A 162 10.40 5.12 -33.23
CA GLN A 162 9.08 5.77 -33.20
C GLN A 162 9.00 6.95 -34.19
N THR A 163 9.39 6.72 -35.44
CA THR A 163 9.65 7.78 -36.44
C THR A 163 8.39 8.47 -36.98
N THR A 164 7.20 7.98 -36.65
CA THR A 164 5.92 8.60 -37.02
C THR A 164 5.46 9.67 -36.03
N ALA A 165 6.12 9.80 -34.88
CA ALA A 165 5.84 10.83 -33.91
C ALA A 165 6.33 12.19 -34.39
N THR A 166 5.53 13.22 -34.12
CA THR A 166 5.86 14.60 -34.46
C THR A 166 6.90 15.18 -33.50
N THR A 167 7.66 16.18 -33.95
CA THR A 167 8.58 16.88 -33.05
C THR A 167 7.81 17.68 -32.01
N GLY A 168 8.13 17.49 -30.73
CA GLY A 168 7.54 18.29 -29.64
C GLY A 168 7.74 17.66 -28.27
N ALA A 169 7.13 18.28 -27.26
CA ALA A 169 7.19 17.81 -25.88
C ALA A 169 6.05 16.82 -25.59
N TYR A 170 6.41 15.62 -25.15
CA TYR A 170 5.48 14.56 -24.77
C TYR A 170 5.49 14.36 -23.27
N SER A 171 4.31 14.18 -22.66
CA SER A 171 4.21 13.97 -21.21
C SER A 171 3.11 12.98 -20.85
N SER A 172 3.22 12.40 -19.65
CA SER A 172 2.19 11.55 -19.05
C SER A 172 2.30 11.68 -17.53
N THR A 173 1.18 11.95 -16.86
CA THR A 173 1.13 12.01 -15.40
C THR A 173 0.67 10.66 -14.87
N LEU A 174 1.49 10.03 -14.05
CA LEU A 174 1.15 8.78 -13.38
C LEU A 174 0.75 9.02 -11.93
N ILE A 175 -0.14 8.17 -11.43
CA ILE A 175 -0.52 8.11 -10.03
C ILE A 175 -0.10 6.75 -9.50
N ALA A 176 0.80 6.75 -8.51
CA ALA A 176 1.07 5.58 -7.71
C ALA A 176 0.05 5.48 -6.58
N SER A 177 -0.36 4.25 -6.28
CA SER A 177 -1.17 3.94 -5.12
C SER A 177 -0.57 2.74 -4.40
N VAL A 178 -0.60 2.76 -3.07
CA VAL A 178 -0.30 1.56 -2.29
C VAL A 178 -1.57 0.71 -2.22
N ILE A 179 -1.55 -0.45 -2.87
CA ILE A 179 -2.70 -1.38 -2.93
C ILE A 179 -2.48 -2.61 -2.01
N GLY A 180 -1.26 -2.80 -1.49
CA GLY A 180 -0.88 -3.93 -0.63
C GLY A 180 -1.15 -3.72 0.86
N SER A 181 -1.36 -4.84 1.56
CA SER A 181 -1.64 -4.91 3.00
C SER A 181 -0.36 -4.87 3.84
N TYR A 182 -0.34 -4.09 4.93
CA TYR A 182 0.72 -4.13 5.95
C TYR A 182 0.31 -5.12 7.06
N THR A 183 1.06 -6.19 7.27
CA THR A 183 0.80 -7.11 8.41
C THR A 183 1.85 -6.93 9.49
N THR A 184 1.43 -6.49 10.68
CA THR A 184 2.32 -6.21 11.82
C THR A 184 2.69 -7.45 12.64
N SER A 185 2.38 -8.66 12.17
CA SER A 185 2.34 -9.87 13.01
C SER A 185 3.26 -11.01 12.56
N GLN A 186 4.18 -10.80 11.62
CA GLN A 186 5.14 -11.83 11.23
C GLN A 186 6.56 -11.29 11.36
N ASN A 187 7.44 -12.07 12.02
CA ASN A 187 8.89 -11.84 11.99
C ASN A 187 9.47 -12.01 10.57
N THR A 188 8.66 -12.49 9.63
CA THR A 188 8.99 -12.70 8.22
C THR A 188 8.14 -11.78 7.35
N PRO A 189 8.74 -10.93 6.51
CA PRO A 189 8.00 -10.16 5.50
C PRO A 189 7.18 -11.07 4.59
N ILE A 190 6.00 -10.63 4.17
CA ILE A 190 5.20 -11.35 3.17
C ILE A 190 5.95 -11.29 1.83
N ALA A 191 6.11 -12.44 1.17
CA ALA A 191 6.90 -12.58 -0.06
C ALA A 191 6.16 -12.15 -1.34
N THR A 192 4.85 -11.90 -1.29
CA THR A 192 4.05 -11.60 -2.48
C THR A 192 2.98 -10.54 -2.22
N CYS A 193 2.64 -9.79 -3.27
CA CYS A 193 1.52 -8.85 -3.28
C CYS A 193 0.14 -9.50 -3.46
N THR A 194 0.07 -10.82 -3.33
CA THR A 194 -1.16 -11.60 -3.49
C THR A 194 -1.93 -11.62 -2.17
N GLY A 195 -2.51 -10.47 -1.81
CA GLY A 195 -3.22 -10.32 -0.54
C GLY A 195 -4.03 -9.03 -0.52
N GLY A 196 -5.29 -9.12 -0.94
CA GLY A 196 -6.26 -8.04 -0.75
C GLY A 196 -6.33 -7.60 0.71
N LEU A 197 -6.64 -6.31 0.91
CA LEU A 197 -6.78 -5.58 2.18
C LEU A 197 -6.98 -6.47 3.41
N ARG A 198 -5.90 -6.89 4.04
CA ARG A 198 -5.88 -7.34 5.43
C ARG A 198 -5.35 -6.18 6.24
N SER A 199 -6.26 -5.29 6.64
CA SER A 199 -6.05 -4.54 7.88
C SER A 199 -5.71 -5.58 8.95
N ALA A 200 -4.55 -5.43 9.60
CA ALA A 200 -4.33 -6.12 10.86
C ALA A 200 -5.56 -5.84 11.75
N LEU A 201 -6.14 -6.93 12.26
CA LEU A 201 -7.37 -7.02 13.05
C LEU A 201 -7.71 -5.72 13.82
N GLY A 202 -8.86 -5.07 13.54
CA GLY A 202 -9.39 -4.10 14.50
C GLY A 202 -10.34 -2.97 14.05
N VAL A 203 -10.62 -2.74 12.76
CA VAL A 203 -11.69 -1.78 12.39
C VAL A 203 -12.92 -2.56 11.92
N PRO A 204 -14.06 -2.52 12.65
CA PRO A 204 -15.30 -3.07 12.12
C PRO A 204 -15.64 -2.32 10.85
N ARG A 205 -15.72 -3.03 9.71
CA ARG A 205 -16.36 -2.47 8.52
C ARG A 205 -17.79 -2.12 8.92
N SER A 206 -18.11 -0.83 9.00
CA SER A 206 -19.49 -0.36 9.08
C SER A 206 -20.20 -0.84 7.81
N ARG A 207 -21.00 -1.89 7.93
CA ARG A 207 -21.94 -2.28 6.89
C ARG A 207 -23.06 -1.25 6.91
N TYR A 208 -23.15 -0.44 5.86
CA TYR A 208 -24.36 0.32 5.57
C TYR A 208 -25.50 -0.69 5.32
N PRO A 209 -26.66 -0.58 5.99
CA PRO A 209 -27.78 -1.45 5.69
C PRO A 209 -28.40 -1.10 4.33
N PRO A 210 -28.80 -2.08 3.51
CA PRO A 210 -29.63 -1.81 2.35
C PRO A 210 -31.03 -1.35 2.82
N ARG A 211 -31.57 -0.35 2.11
CA ARG A 211 -32.97 0.09 2.24
C ARG A 211 -33.92 -0.94 1.64
#